data_AF-B7Q7G1-F1
#
_entry.id   AF-B7Q7G1-F1
#
_cell.length_a   1.000
_cell.length_b   1.000
_cell.length_c   1.000
_cell.angle_alpha   90.00
_cell.angle_beta   90.00
_cell.angle_gamma   90.00
#
_symmetry.space_group_name_H-M   'P 1'
#
loop_
_entity.id
_entity.type
_entity.pdbx_description
1 polymer ?
#
loop_
_entity_poly.entity_id
_entity_poly.type
_entity_poly.pdbx_seq_one_letter_code
_entity_poly.pdbx_strand_id
1 'polypeptide(L)' 'LMTVVRGFGPCIGFIFSALILAIYEDPSFEYPACVPDNPGFADEDPRWIGAWWLGFAVLGFLQLLFAIPLFFFPKHL' A
#
# COMPACT_ATOMS: atom_id res chain seq x y z
N LEU A 1 -23.27 -17.10 -6.04
CA LEU A 1 -23.15 -15.94 -5.12
C LEU A 1 -21.98 -16.10 -4.14
N MET A 2 -21.91 -17.16 -3.33
CA MET A 2 -20.81 -17.36 -2.36
C MET A 2 -19.39 -17.39 -2.97
N THR A 3 -19.20 -17.98 -4.15
CA THR A 3 -17.88 -18.02 -4.83
C THR A 3 -17.41 -16.64 -5.31
N VAL A 4 -18.37 -15.78 -5.71
CA VAL A 4 -18.06 -14.43 -6.18
C VAL A 4 -17.54 -13.57 -5.03
N VAL A 5 -18.17 -13.65 -3.85
CA VAL A 5 -17.71 -12.95 -2.63
C VAL A 5 -16.29 -13.36 -2.22
N ARG A 6 -15.91 -14.62 -2.45
CA ARG A 6 -14.54 -15.11 -2.19
C ARG A 6 -13.50 -14.55 -3.15
N GLY A 7 -13.89 -14.21 -4.39
CA GLY A 7 -13.01 -13.65 -5.41
C GLY A 7 -12.70 -12.16 -5.20
N PHE A 8 -13.57 -11.42 -4.49
CA PHE A 8 -13.40 -9.98 -4.29
C PHE A 8 -12.14 -9.63 -3.49
N GLY A 9 -11.81 -10.40 -2.46
CA GLY A 9 -10.61 -10.16 -1.65
C GLY A 9 -9.32 -10.17 -2.48
N PRO A 10 -9.03 -11.26 -3.21
CA PRO A 10 -7.89 -11.32 -4.13
C PRO A 10 -7.87 -10.18 -5.15
N CYS A 11 -9.00 -9.87 -5.79
CA CYS A 11 -9.07 -8.79 -6.79
C CYS A 11 -8.66 -7.42 -6.19
N ILE A 12 -9.21 -7.08 -5.01
CA ILE A 12 -8.88 -5.83 -4.33
C ILE A 12 -7.40 -5.81 -3.92
N GLY A 13 -6.88 -6.93 -3.42
CA GLY A 13 -5.48 -7.07 -3.04
C GLY A 13 -4.52 -6.86 -4.21
N PHE A 14 -4.83 -7.42 -5.39
CA PHE A 14 -4.02 -7.21 -6.59
C PHE A 14 -4.05 -5.75 -7.06
N ILE A 15 -5.22 -5.12 -7.10
CA ILE A 15 -5.34 -3.70 -7.51
C ILE A 15 -4.58 -2.81 -6.53
N PHE A 16 -4.79 -3.01 -5.23
CA PHE A 16 -4.10 -2.25 -4.18
C PHE A 16 -2.58 -2.40 -4.26
N SER A 17 -2.09 -3.64 -4.46
CA SER A 17 -0.66 -3.92 -4.63
C SER A 17 -0.08 -3.25 -5.88
N ALA A 18 -0.81 -3.31 -7.02
CA ALA A 18 -0.39 -2.67 -8.25
C ALA A 18 -0.28 -1.14 -8.12
N LEU A 19 -1.23 -0.52 -7.41
CA LEU A 19 -1.20 0.93 -7.16
C LEU A 19 -0.04 1.34 -6.25
N ILE A 20 0.31 0.52 -5.25
CA ILE A 20 1.46 0.78 -4.37
C ILE A 20 2.78 0.64 -5.11
N LEU A 21 2.92 -0.40 -5.95
CA LEU A 21 4.14 -0.64 -6.71
C LEU A 21 4.34 0.36 -7.86
N ALA A 22 3.30 1.11 -8.22
CA ALA A 22 3.40 2.24 -9.15
C ALA A 22 4.01 3.50 -8.52
N ILE A 23 4.29 3.50 -7.21
CA ILE A 23 4.99 4.59 -6.51
C ILE A 23 6.46 4.18 -6.36
N TYR A 24 7.40 5.09 -6.63
CA TYR A 24 8.84 4.86 -6.43
C TYR A 24 9.18 4.61 -4.95
N GLU A 25 10.13 3.72 -4.67
CA GLU A 25 10.39 3.22 -3.31
C GLU A 25 11.04 4.22 -2.36
N ASP A 26 11.81 5.17 -2.90
CA ASP A 26 12.61 6.11 -2.11
C ASP A 26 11.89 7.47 -1.96
N PRO A 27 11.38 7.80 -0.75
CA PRO A 27 10.77 9.09 -0.48
C PRO A 27 11.79 10.21 -0.21
N SER A 28 13.07 9.87 -0.05
CA SER A 28 14.16 10.78 0.32
C SER A 28 15.00 11.25 -0.86
N PHE A 29 14.67 10.82 -2.08
CA PHE A 29 15.30 11.31 -3.30
C PHE A 29 14.96 12.79 -3.48
N GLU A 30 15.82 13.66 -2.96
CA GLU A 30 15.72 15.10 -3.11
C GLU A 30 15.98 15.46 -4.58
N TYR A 31 14.89 15.78 -5.28
CA TYR A 31 14.92 16.16 -6.68
C TYR A 31 15.84 17.36 -6.90
N PRO A 32 16.63 17.40 -7.99
CA PRO A 32 17.08 18.67 -8.52
C PRO A 32 15.85 19.55 -8.72
N ALA A 33 15.86 20.76 -8.15
CA ALA A 33 14.72 21.69 -8.03
C ALA A 33 13.99 22.06 -9.35
N CYS A 34 14.37 21.48 -10.48
CA CYS A 34 13.80 21.73 -11.81
C CYS A 34 12.68 20.77 -12.24
N VAL A 35 12.35 19.71 -11.49
CA VAL A 35 11.21 18.84 -11.79
C VAL A 35 10.48 18.45 -10.50
N PRO A 36 9.27 18.97 -10.26
CA PRO A 36 8.39 18.39 -9.25
C PRO A 36 7.96 17.02 -9.78
N ASP A 37 8.28 15.96 -9.04
CA ASP A 37 7.60 14.65 -9.13
C ASP A 37 8.03 13.65 -10.23
N ASN A 38 9.28 13.64 -10.71
CA ASN A 38 9.74 12.54 -11.58
C ASN A 38 11.21 12.16 -11.33
N PRO A 39 11.58 10.89 -11.01
CA PRO A 39 12.92 10.40 -10.63
C PRO A 39 14.11 10.83 -11.52
N GLY A 40 13.84 11.54 -12.62
CA GLY A 40 14.80 11.88 -13.67
C GLY A 40 15.01 10.71 -14.64
N PHE A 41 14.29 9.60 -14.44
CA PHE A 41 14.29 8.41 -15.27
C PHE A 41 12.86 7.87 -15.39
N ALA A 42 12.56 7.21 -16.51
CA ALA A 42 11.24 6.62 -16.77
C ALA A 42 11.03 5.36 -15.93
N ASP A 43 9.77 4.99 -15.69
CA ASP A 43 9.35 3.78 -14.97
C ASP A 43 9.81 2.46 -15.66
N GLU A 44 10.31 2.56 -16.89
CA GLU A 44 10.91 1.46 -17.67
C GLU A 44 12.38 1.22 -17.32
N ASP A 45 13.00 2.13 -16.57
CA ASP A 45 14.39 2.00 -16.15
C ASP A 45 14.54 0.83 -15.16
N PRO A 46 15.53 -0.07 -15.31
CA PRO A 46 15.75 -1.19 -14.40
C PRO A 46 16.01 -0.78 -12.95
N ARG A 47 16.26 0.51 -12.68
CA ARG A 47 16.39 1.07 -11.33
C ARG A 47 15.04 1.36 -10.67
N TRP A 48 13.93 1.36 -11.41
CA TRP A 48 12.60 1.55 -10.82
C TRP A 48 12.22 0.36 -9.95
N ILE A 49 12.03 0.61 -8.66
CA ILE A 49 11.51 -0.38 -7.72
C ILE A 49 10.22 0.21 -7.13
N GLY A 50 9.12 -0.54 -7.20
CA GLY A 50 7.89 -0.07 -6.57
C GLY A 50 8.04 0.00 -5.04
N ALA A 51 7.28 0.88 -4.39
CA ALA A 51 7.23 1.10 -2.94
C ALA A 51 6.61 -0.08 -2.19
N TRP A 52 7.20 -1.26 -2.32
CA TRP A 52 6.74 -2.55 -1.82
C TRP A 52 6.46 -2.55 -0.32
N TRP A 53 7.19 -1.73 0.44
CA TRP A 53 7.05 -1.60 1.89
C TRP A 53 5.77 -0.86 2.31
N LEU A 54 5.24 0.02 1.47
CA LEU A 54 4.11 0.89 1.79
C LEU A 54 2.83 0.09 2.07
N GLY A 55 2.65 -1.04 1.37
CA GLY A 55 1.52 -1.94 1.61
C GLY A 55 1.49 -2.49 3.03
N PHE A 56 2.64 -2.88 3.57
CA PHE A 56 2.73 -3.36 4.96
C PHE A 56 2.43 -2.26 5.97
N ALA A 57 2.89 -1.04 5.71
CA ALA A 57 2.61 0.10 6.57
C ALA A 57 1.11 0.43 6.62
N VAL A 58 0.45 0.50 5.46
CA VAL A 58 -0.99 0.79 5.36
C VAL A 58 -1.82 -0.32 6.00
N LEU A 59 -1.57 -1.58 5.65
CA LEU A 59 -2.29 -2.72 6.21
C LEU A 59 -2.07 -2.86 7.72
N GLY A 60 -0.84 -2.64 8.19
CA GLY A 60 -0.51 -2.63 9.62
C GLY A 60 -1.26 -1.54 10.36
N PHE A 61 -1.31 -0.32 9.80
CA PHE A 61 -2.10 0.76 10.37
C PHE A 61 -3.60 0.44 10.43
N LEU A 62 -4.18 -0.10 9.34
CA LEU A 62 -5.58 -0.53 9.33
C LEU A 62 -5.85 -1.61 10.37
N GLN A 63 -4.93 -2.56 10.55
CA GLN A 63 -5.05 -3.60 11.57
C GLN A 63 -5.05 -3.00 12.99
N LEU A 64 -4.19 -2.02 13.27
CA LEU A 64 -4.21 -1.29 14.55
C LEU A 64 -5.53 -0.54 14.74
N LEU A 65 -6.03 0.11 13.69
CA LEU A 65 -7.30 0.83 13.72
C LEU A 65 -8.47 -0.09 14.06
N PHE A 66 -8.51 -1.30 13.50
CA PHE A 66 -9.53 -2.30 13.84
C PHE A 66 -9.30 -2.97 15.20
N ALA A 67 -8.05 -3.05 15.66
CA ALA A 67 -7.75 -3.57 16.99
C ALA A 67 -8.29 -2.65 18.10
N ILE A 68 -8.33 -1.33 17.89
CA ILE A 68 -8.81 -0.36 18.89
C ILE A 68 -10.24 -0.70 19.39
N PRO A 69 -11.28 -0.83 18.53
CA PRO A 69 -12.61 -1.24 18.97
C PRO A 69 -12.65 -2.58 19.71
N LEU A 70 -11.80 -3.54 19.31
CA LEU A 70 -11.75 -4.86 19.95
C LEU A 70 -11.25 -4.77 21.40
N PHE A 71 -10.41 -3.79 21.75
CA PHE A 71 -10.01 -3.57 23.14
C PHE A 71 -11.17 -3.10 24.05
N PHE A 72 -12.20 -2.47 23.47
CA PHE A 72 -13.38 -2.03 24.21
C PHE A 72 -14.47 -3.11 24.36
N PHE A 73 -14.25 -4.29 23.79
CA PHE A 73 -15.20 -5.40 23.96
C PHE A 73 -15.18 -5.90 25.41
N PRO A 74 -16.34 -5.99 26.09
CA PRO A 74 -16.40 -6.42 27.47
C PRO A 74 -15.95 -7.88 27.60
N LYS A 75 -15.06 -8.16 28.55
CA LYS A 75 -14.49 -9.51 28.78
C LYS A 75 -15.51 -10.49 29.36
N HIS A 76 -16.60 -9.98 29.93
CA HIS A 76 -17.69 -10.74 30.50
C HIS A 76 -19.03 -10.09 30.11
N LEU A 77 -20.05 -10.92 29.90
CA LEU A 77 -21.43 -10.50 29.70
C LEU A 77 -22.05 -10.04 31.03
#